data_AF-A0A225DGN1-F1
#
_entry.id   AF-A0A225DGN1-F1
#
_cell.length_a   1.000
_cell.length_b   1.000
_cell.length_c   1.000
_cell.angle_alpha   90.00
_cell.angle_beta   90.00
_cell.angle_gamma   90.00
#
_symmetry.space_group_name_H-M   'P 1'
#
loop_
_entity.id
_entity.type
_entity.pdbx_description
1 polymer ?
#
loop_
_entity_poly.entity_id
_entity_poly.type
_entity_poly.pdbx_seq_one_letter_code
_entity_poly.pdbx_strand_id
1 'polypeptide(L)'
;MRASTVFILALALLAGLAAAAGARYVGLFTRKDAPPPPEKPPALKVLVLKINLYEDIALAAEQVAVEELPFEEHEAYSRMLGANWRDKLMPPDPRAAHLRVAKQTVRAGQVLLKEYFMDPALPDSLSARLEPNTRAVNVTVPKDKAAGGSIRLGEFVDVLLTSRIGSGNQEELRTACIARACKVVMKRNNPWTVMMSDPDDKPVHFTLQANAYRAALIEFAQTHGQLSLLPVQAPARAGGTYSDPASKEYATEDQRIDGITRGDLAIGDRDLARIFHLTAPETAAPPPPPVVTRHLIGVREAGQTAFQNATPAAAPPTQSESPSEGSSGLFGVPATPPAPMPGPNPPPSSGTAAAPRPSAQGDLTFRMPSATGTKDCPTCDENKKRAAAAAAKSQ
;
A
#
# COMPACT_ATOMS: atom_id res chain seq x y z
N MET A 1 -94.32 -27.74 53.08
CA MET A 1 -94.97 -27.32 51.81
C MET A 1 -96.02 -28.36 51.42
N ARG A 2 -97.05 -28.02 50.63
CA ARG A 2 -98.00 -29.02 50.10
C ARG A 2 -97.35 -29.72 48.88
N ALA A 3 -97.60 -31.02 48.68
CA ALA A 3 -96.95 -31.77 47.59
C ALA A 3 -97.22 -31.15 46.20
N SER A 4 -98.42 -30.59 45.98
CA SER A 4 -98.79 -29.89 44.75
C SER A 4 -97.91 -28.69 44.43
N THR A 5 -97.46 -27.89 45.41
CA THR A 5 -96.60 -26.74 45.13
C THR A 5 -95.19 -27.14 44.71
N VAL A 6 -94.70 -28.29 45.20
CA VAL A 6 -93.40 -28.85 44.79
C VAL A 6 -93.50 -29.41 43.36
N PHE A 7 -94.58 -30.10 43.02
CA PHE A 7 -94.80 -30.65 41.68
C PHE A 7 -94.95 -29.55 40.61
N ILE A 8 -95.67 -28.47 40.92
CA ILE A 8 -95.80 -27.30 40.02
C ILE A 8 -94.43 -26.62 39.81
N LEU A 9 -93.62 -26.47 40.86
CA LEU A 9 -92.25 -25.95 40.75
C LEU A 9 -91.36 -26.85 39.87
N ALA A 10 -91.44 -28.17 40.04
CA ALA A 10 -90.69 -29.13 39.24
C ALA A 10 -91.07 -29.06 37.74
N LEU A 11 -92.37 -28.97 37.43
CA LEU A 11 -92.85 -28.78 36.06
C LEU A 11 -92.42 -27.45 35.45
N ALA A 12 -92.50 -26.34 36.21
CA ALA A 12 -92.06 -25.03 35.74
C ALA A 12 -90.54 -25.00 35.45
N LEU A 13 -89.73 -25.65 36.30
CA LEU A 13 -88.28 -25.74 36.14
C LEU A 13 -87.90 -26.64 34.95
N LEU A 14 -88.60 -27.77 34.76
CA LEU A 14 -88.44 -28.62 33.57
C LEU A 14 -88.83 -27.89 32.27
N ALA A 15 -89.94 -27.15 32.26
CA ALA A 15 -90.35 -26.36 31.11
C ALA A 15 -89.34 -25.25 30.78
N GLY A 16 -88.80 -24.57 31.80
CA GLY A 16 -87.73 -23.58 31.63
C GLY A 16 -86.43 -24.18 31.08
N LEU A 17 -86.02 -25.35 31.57
CA LEU A 17 -84.85 -26.08 31.04
C LEU A 17 -85.08 -26.55 29.60
N ALA A 18 -86.26 -27.07 29.27
CA ALA A 18 -86.61 -27.48 27.91
C ALA A 18 -86.58 -26.30 26.93
N ALA A 19 -87.13 -25.14 27.32
CA ALA A 19 -87.07 -23.92 26.53
C ALA A 19 -85.63 -23.41 26.34
N ALA A 20 -84.81 -23.42 27.39
CA ALA A 20 -83.39 -23.03 27.31
C ALA A 20 -82.57 -23.99 26.43
N ALA A 21 -82.81 -25.29 26.51
CA ALA A 21 -82.19 -26.30 25.66
C ALA A 21 -82.60 -26.12 24.18
N GLY A 22 -83.89 -25.89 23.91
CA GLY A 22 -84.39 -25.59 22.57
C GLY A 22 -83.77 -24.32 21.97
N ALA A 23 -83.74 -23.22 22.72
CA ALA A 23 -83.11 -21.98 22.28
C ALA A 23 -81.60 -22.11 22.03
N ARG A 24 -80.90 -22.98 22.79
CA ARG A 24 -79.51 -23.34 22.52
C ARG A 24 -79.36 -24.19 21.25
N TYR A 25 -80.24 -25.15 21.02
CA TYR A 25 -80.21 -26.04 19.84
C TYR A 25 -80.53 -25.31 18.53
N VAL A 26 -81.44 -24.32 18.57
CA VAL A 26 -81.80 -23.45 17.44
C VAL A 26 -80.73 -22.36 17.17
N GLY A 27 -79.62 -22.35 17.92
CA GLY A 27 -78.51 -21.41 17.70
C GLY A 27 -78.79 -19.98 18.17
N LEU A 28 -79.86 -19.75 18.94
CA LEU A 28 -80.19 -18.41 19.46
C LEU A 28 -79.14 -17.89 20.47
N PHE A 29 -78.33 -18.80 21.01
CA PHE A 29 -77.21 -18.51 21.91
C PHE A 29 -75.82 -18.89 21.37
N THR A 30 -75.71 -19.41 20.13
CA THR A 30 -74.41 -19.35 19.44
C THR A 30 -74.13 -17.88 19.14
N ARG A 31 -73.20 -17.28 19.90
CA ARG A 31 -72.55 -16.04 19.48
C ARG A 31 -72.12 -16.26 18.05
N LYS A 32 -72.65 -15.47 17.11
CA LYS A 32 -72.16 -15.42 15.73
C LYS A 32 -70.67 -15.15 15.84
N ASP A 33 -69.84 -16.15 15.55
CA ASP A 33 -68.40 -16.05 15.73
C ASP A 33 -67.91 -14.81 15.00
N ALA A 34 -67.09 -14.02 15.69
CA ALA A 34 -66.55 -12.80 15.10
C ALA A 34 -65.84 -13.20 13.80
N PRO A 35 -66.13 -12.54 12.66
CA PRO A 35 -65.55 -12.92 11.38
C PRO A 35 -64.03 -12.99 11.56
N PRO A 36 -63.37 -14.06 11.05
CA PRO A 36 -61.97 -14.31 11.33
C PRO A 36 -61.17 -13.03 11.02
N PRO A 37 -60.28 -12.60 11.93
CA PRO A 37 -59.59 -11.31 11.79
C PRO A 37 -58.91 -11.29 10.42
N PRO A 38 -59.14 -10.24 9.61
CA PRO A 38 -58.80 -10.27 8.19
C PRO A 38 -57.33 -10.63 8.01
N GLU A 39 -57.09 -11.70 7.25
CA GLU A 39 -55.75 -12.23 7.02
C GLU A 39 -54.87 -11.10 6.48
N LYS A 40 -53.92 -10.65 7.31
CA LYS A 40 -53.02 -9.57 6.92
C LYS A 40 -52.23 -10.05 5.71
N PRO A 41 -52.27 -9.35 4.56
CA PRO A 41 -51.53 -9.76 3.39
C PRO A 41 -50.04 -9.88 3.74
N PRO A 42 -49.33 -10.89 3.21
CA PRO A 42 -47.96 -11.17 3.61
C PRO A 42 -47.06 -9.95 3.39
N ALA A 43 -46.31 -9.57 4.42
CA ALA A 43 -45.40 -8.43 4.39
C ALA A 43 -44.35 -8.61 3.29
N LEU A 44 -44.19 -7.62 2.42
CA LEU A 44 -43.26 -7.73 1.30
C LEU A 44 -41.85 -7.42 1.79
N LYS A 45 -40.95 -8.39 1.64
CA LYS A 45 -39.53 -8.17 1.92
C LYS A 45 -38.90 -7.41 0.76
N VAL A 46 -38.26 -6.30 1.07
CA VAL A 46 -37.59 -5.41 0.12
C VAL A 46 -36.18 -5.10 0.59
N LEU A 47 -35.30 -4.66 -0.32
CA LEU A 47 -33.99 -4.13 0.06
C LEU A 47 -34.08 -2.64 0.35
N VAL A 48 -33.56 -2.23 1.51
CA VAL A 48 -33.47 -0.84 1.95
C VAL A 48 -32.02 -0.48 2.22
N LEU A 49 -31.63 0.73 1.84
CA LEU A 49 -30.25 1.21 1.96
C LEU A 49 -29.98 1.81 3.36
N LYS A 50 -28.89 1.40 4.03
CA LYS A 50 -28.56 1.85 5.41
C LYS A 50 -27.86 3.20 5.50
N ILE A 51 -27.24 3.65 4.40
CA ILE A 51 -26.44 4.87 4.31
C ILE A 51 -26.81 5.64 3.03
N ASN A 52 -26.32 6.86 2.83
CA ASN A 52 -26.44 7.50 1.52
C ASN A 52 -25.44 6.87 0.53
N LEU A 53 -25.92 6.49 -0.65
CA LEU A 53 -25.13 5.99 -1.77
C LEU A 53 -25.10 7.06 -2.85
N TYR A 54 -23.92 7.42 -3.34
CA TYR A 54 -23.77 8.42 -4.40
C TYR A 54 -23.61 7.74 -5.76
N GLU A 55 -23.77 8.52 -6.82
CA GLU A 55 -23.52 8.13 -8.21
C GLU A 55 -22.10 7.60 -8.44
N ASP A 56 -21.93 6.72 -9.44
CA ASP A 56 -20.68 6.02 -9.81
C ASP A 56 -20.02 5.15 -8.71
N ILE A 57 -20.74 4.85 -7.62
CA ILE A 57 -20.23 4.06 -6.50
C ILE A 57 -20.86 2.66 -6.45
N ALA A 58 -20.01 1.66 -6.27
CA ALA A 58 -20.38 0.26 -6.15
C ALA A 58 -20.84 -0.09 -4.73
N LEU A 59 -22.01 -0.70 -4.63
CA LEU A 59 -22.70 -1.03 -3.39
C LEU A 59 -22.14 -2.29 -2.71
N ALA A 60 -21.84 -2.20 -1.41
CA ALA A 60 -21.46 -3.36 -0.59
C ALA A 60 -22.70 -4.03 0.04
N ALA A 61 -22.72 -5.36 0.14
CA ALA A 61 -23.84 -6.10 0.73
C ALA A 61 -24.15 -5.67 2.18
N GLU A 62 -23.13 -5.28 2.94
CA GLU A 62 -23.25 -4.78 4.32
C GLU A 62 -24.04 -3.48 4.43
N GLN A 63 -24.06 -2.65 3.37
CA GLN A 63 -24.71 -1.34 3.32
C GLN A 63 -26.23 -1.44 3.08
N VAL A 64 -26.75 -2.67 2.93
CA VAL A 64 -28.15 -2.95 2.62
C VAL A 64 -28.79 -3.77 3.75
N ALA A 65 -30.07 -3.52 4.04
CA ALA A 65 -30.92 -4.33 4.90
C ALA A 65 -32.02 -5.00 4.06
N VAL A 66 -32.52 -6.15 4.54
CA VAL A 66 -33.84 -6.65 4.14
C VAL A 66 -34.84 -6.11 5.16
N GLU A 67 -35.86 -5.41 4.69
CA GLU A 67 -36.89 -4.80 5.53
C GLU A 67 -38.28 -5.28 5.10
N GLU A 68 -39.22 -5.35 6.03
CA GLU A 68 -40.60 -5.75 5.77
C GLU A 68 -41.46 -4.49 5.53
N LEU A 69 -41.79 -4.25 4.26
CA LEU A 69 -42.52 -3.07 3.82
C LEU A 69 -43.97 -3.12 4.36
N PRO A 70 -44.52 -2.02 4.92
CA PRO A 70 -45.90 -1.99 5.37
C PRO A 70 -46.88 -1.91 4.19
N PHE A 71 -48.10 -2.42 4.38
CA PHE A 71 -49.09 -2.52 3.31
C PHE A 71 -49.49 -1.16 2.71
N GLU A 72 -49.51 -0.10 3.51
CA GLU A 72 -49.81 1.27 3.04
C GLU A 72 -48.77 1.75 2.00
N GLU A 73 -47.50 1.40 2.21
CA GLU A 73 -46.43 1.68 1.24
C GLU A 73 -46.52 0.79 0.00
N HIS A 74 -47.02 -0.45 0.10
CA HIS A 74 -47.27 -1.29 -1.10
C HIS A 74 -48.15 -0.55 -2.11
N GLU A 75 -49.21 0.13 -1.65
CA GLU A 75 -50.07 0.92 -2.53
C GLU A 75 -49.35 2.16 -3.08
N ALA A 76 -48.56 2.86 -2.27
CA ALA A 76 -47.78 4.02 -2.71
C ALA A 76 -46.79 3.64 -3.83
N TYR A 77 -45.99 2.59 -3.63
CA TYR A 77 -45.07 2.08 -4.66
C TYR A 77 -45.82 1.52 -5.88
N SER A 78 -46.95 0.82 -5.70
CA SER A 78 -47.76 0.32 -6.82
C SER A 78 -48.36 1.44 -7.68
N ARG A 79 -48.73 2.58 -7.08
CA ARG A 79 -49.23 3.77 -7.79
C ARG A 79 -48.09 4.52 -8.49
N MET A 80 -46.91 4.63 -7.85
CA MET A 80 -45.74 5.33 -8.40
C MET A 80 -45.06 4.58 -9.54
N LEU A 81 -44.93 3.25 -9.44
CA LEU A 81 -44.12 2.43 -10.35
C LEU A 81 -44.93 1.67 -11.41
N GLY A 82 -46.26 1.63 -11.27
CA GLY A 82 -47.20 0.98 -12.21
C GLY A 82 -47.39 -0.52 -11.98
N ALA A 83 -48.11 -1.18 -12.90
CA ALA A 83 -48.56 -2.58 -12.74
C ALA A 83 -47.43 -3.56 -12.41
N ASN A 84 -46.25 -3.41 -13.02
CA ASN A 84 -45.10 -4.31 -12.86
C ASN A 84 -44.09 -3.80 -11.81
N TRP A 85 -44.53 -3.06 -10.80
CA TRP A 85 -43.65 -2.46 -9.78
C TRP A 85 -42.76 -3.48 -9.06
N ARG A 86 -43.29 -4.67 -8.78
CA ARG A 86 -42.54 -5.76 -8.13
C ARG A 86 -41.32 -6.21 -8.94
N ASP A 87 -41.43 -6.20 -10.27
CA ASP A 87 -40.32 -6.56 -11.17
C ASP A 87 -39.25 -5.46 -11.23
N LYS A 88 -39.57 -4.22 -10.84
CA LYS A 88 -38.60 -3.11 -10.71
C LYS A 88 -37.84 -3.13 -9.39
N LEU A 89 -38.37 -3.77 -8.35
CA LEU A 89 -37.68 -3.92 -7.07
C LEU A 89 -36.40 -4.75 -7.22
N MET A 90 -35.39 -4.47 -6.40
CA MET A 90 -34.29 -5.41 -6.18
C MET A 90 -34.78 -6.66 -5.41
N PRO A 91 -34.28 -7.88 -5.73
CA PRO A 91 -34.60 -9.08 -4.97
C PRO A 91 -34.19 -8.93 -3.50
N PRO A 92 -34.96 -9.46 -2.52
CA PRO A 92 -34.70 -9.31 -1.08
C PRO A 92 -33.54 -10.17 -0.54
N ASP A 93 -32.40 -10.16 -1.25
CA ASP A 93 -31.12 -10.73 -0.83
C ASP A 93 -30.04 -9.63 -0.98
N PRO A 94 -29.37 -9.19 0.11
CA PRO A 94 -28.27 -8.21 0.03
C PRO A 94 -27.15 -8.59 -0.94
N ARG A 95 -26.97 -9.88 -1.25
CA ARG A 95 -26.01 -10.35 -2.27
C ARG A 95 -26.39 -9.90 -3.68
N ALA A 96 -27.68 -9.80 -4.00
CA ALA A 96 -28.16 -9.36 -5.32
C ALA A 96 -27.85 -7.88 -5.62
N ALA A 97 -27.62 -7.09 -4.58
CA ALA A 97 -27.21 -5.68 -4.64
C ALA A 97 -25.69 -5.48 -4.63
N HIS A 98 -24.90 -6.52 -4.35
CA HIS A 98 -23.45 -6.39 -4.23
C HIS A 98 -22.76 -6.09 -5.57
N LEU A 99 -21.79 -5.17 -5.54
CA LEU A 99 -20.99 -4.70 -6.69
C LEU A 99 -21.80 -4.00 -7.79
N ARG A 100 -23.09 -3.71 -7.57
CA ARG A 100 -23.85 -2.83 -8.48
C ARG A 100 -23.43 -1.39 -8.30
N VAL A 101 -23.09 -0.71 -9.41
CA VAL A 101 -22.79 0.72 -9.43
C VAL A 101 -24.08 1.53 -9.48
N ALA A 102 -24.21 2.53 -8.61
CA ALA A 102 -25.34 3.44 -8.59
C ALA A 102 -25.32 4.41 -9.78
N LYS A 103 -26.42 4.46 -10.52
CA LYS A 103 -26.66 5.39 -11.64
C LYS A 103 -27.09 6.79 -11.17
N GLN A 104 -27.48 6.92 -9.90
CA GLN A 104 -27.88 8.18 -9.28
C GLN A 104 -27.67 8.11 -7.77
N THR A 105 -27.70 9.26 -7.09
CA THR A 105 -27.63 9.30 -5.62
C THR A 105 -28.92 8.78 -4.98
N VAL A 106 -28.82 7.82 -4.06
CA VAL A 106 -29.91 7.16 -3.33
C VAL A 106 -29.74 7.40 -1.83
N ARG A 107 -30.83 7.71 -1.11
CA ARG A 107 -30.79 8.06 0.32
C ARG A 107 -30.87 6.84 1.23
N ALA A 108 -30.34 6.97 2.45
CA ALA A 108 -30.61 6.03 3.52
C ALA A 108 -32.14 5.93 3.78
N GLY A 109 -32.63 4.73 4.09
CA GLY A 109 -34.06 4.43 4.25
C GLY A 109 -34.84 4.29 2.93
N GLN A 110 -34.20 4.47 1.77
CA GLN A 110 -34.88 4.34 0.47
C GLN A 110 -34.88 2.88 -0.02
N VAL A 111 -36.02 2.42 -0.54
CA VAL A 111 -36.17 1.10 -1.18
C VAL A 111 -35.36 1.06 -2.48
N LEU A 112 -34.60 -0.02 -2.68
CA LEU A 112 -33.72 -0.18 -3.83
C LEU A 112 -34.46 -0.71 -5.07
N LEU A 113 -34.49 0.10 -6.12
CA LEU A 113 -35.01 -0.28 -7.44
C LEU A 113 -33.87 -0.65 -8.39
N LYS A 114 -34.11 -1.57 -9.32
CA LYS A 114 -33.14 -1.98 -10.36
C LYS A 114 -32.66 -0.79 -11.21
N GLU A 115 -33.57 0.13 -11.52
CA GLU A 115 -33.31 1.34 -12.32
C GLU A 115 -32.38 2.37 -11.65
N TYR A 116 -32.11 2.24 -10.34
CA TYR A 116 -31.14 3.08 -9.62
C TYR A 116 -29.69 2.63 -9.86
N PHE A 117 -29.49 1.48 -10.50
CA PHE A 117 -28.17 0.91 -10.78
C PHE A 117 -27.89 0.88 -12.28
N MET A 118 -26.61 0.84 -12.63
CA MET A 118 -26.20 0.41 -13.96
C MET A 118 -26.50 -1.08 -14.15
N ASP A 119 -26.67 -1.50 -15.39
CA ASP A 119 -26.76 -2.93 -15.72
C ASP A 119 -25.46 -3.66 -15.28
N PRO A 120 -25.56 -4.94 -14.85
CA PRO A 120 -24.45 -5.68 -14.26
C PRO A 120 -23.44 -6.14 -15.34
N ALA A 121 -22.68 -5.19 -15.87
CA ALA A 121 -21.49 -5.46 -16.67
C ALA A 121 -20.35 -5.97 -15.78
N LEU A 122 -19.46 -6.79 -16.34
CA LEU A 122 -18.14 -6.97 -15.74
C LEU A 122 -17.30 -5.70 -15.98
N PRO A 123 -16.42 -5.31 -15.04
CA PRO A 123 -15.53 -4.19 -15.23
C PRO A 123 -14.48 -4.54 -16.30
N ASP A 124 -14.06 -3.55 -17.10
CA ASP A 124 -13.01 -3.75 -18.09
C ASP A 124 -11.77 -4.40 -17.49
N SER A 125 -11.16 -5.32 -18.24
CA SER A 125 -9.93 -6.00 -17.81
C SER A 125 -8.82 -4.99 -17.50
N LEU A 126 -7.93 -5.34 -16.58
CA LEU A 126 -6.79 -4.48 -16.23
C LEU A 126 -5.97 -4.09 -17.48
N SER A 127 -5.84 -4.99 -18.46
CA SER A 127 -5.18 -4.70 -19.74
C SER A 127 -5.90 -3.69 -20.62
N ALA A 128 -7.24 -3.64 -20.59
CA ALA A 128 -8.04 -2.67 -21.35
C ALA A 128 -8.09 -1.29 -20.66
N ARG A 129 -7.84 -1.22 -19.34
CA ARG A 129 -7.79 0.03 -18.56
C ARG A 129 -6.46 0.78 -18.62
N LEU A 130 -5.40 0.10 -19.05
CA LEU A 130 -4.05 0.67 -19.20
C LEU A 130 -3.92 1.44 -20.52
N GLU A 131 -3.23 2.59 -20.50
CA GLU A 131 -2.83 3.28 -21.73
C GLU A 131 -1.71 2.49 -22.46
N PRO A 132 -1.58 2.63 -23.79
CA PRO A 132 -0.49 2.03 -24.54
C PRO A 132 0.90 2.30 -23.94
N ASN A 133 1.76 1.28 -24.00
CA ASN A 133 3.12 1.29 -23.44
C ASN A 133 3.23 1.49 -21.91
N THR A 134 2.11 1.36 -21.17
CA THR A 134 2.13 1.30 -19.70
C THR A 134 2.09 -0.13 -19.15
N ARG A 135 2.43 -0.26 -17.87
CA ARG A 135 2.33 -1.47 -17.06
C ARG A 135 1.56 -1.15 -15.79
N ALA A 136 0.80 -2.13 -15.30
CA ALA A 136 0.22 -2.11 -13.97
C ALA A 136 1.27 -2.60 -12.95
N VAL A 137 1.51 -1.84 -11.90
CA VAL A 137 2.34 -2.24 -10.75
C VAL A 137 1.50 -2.18 -9.49
N ASN A 138 1.52 -3.25 -8.70
CA ASN A 138 0.85 -3.25 -7.40
C ASN A 138 1.79 -2.68 -6.33
N VAL A 139 1.28 -1.77 -5.51
CA VAL A 139 2.02 -1.07 -4.46
C VAL A 139 1.24 -1.21 -3.15
N THR A 140 1.91 -1.70 -2.12
CA THR A 140 1.31 -1.91 -0.79
C THR A 140 1.78 -0.79 0.14
N VAL A 141 0.86 0.09 0.55
CA VAL A 141 1.20 1.35 1.21
C VAL A 141 0.42 1.50 2.53
N PRO A 142 1.06 1.82 3.67
CA PRO A 142 0.35 2.14 4.92
C PRO A 142 -0.68 3.27 4.74
N LYS A 143 -1.79 3.21 5.47
CA LYS A 143 -2.93 4.15 5.28
C LYS A 143 -2.54 5.61 5.52
N ASP A 144 -1.66 5.87 6.50
CA ASP A 144 -1.08 7.19 6.79
C ASP A 144 -0.17 7.71 5.66
N LYS A 145 0.47 6.79 4.92
CA LYS A 145 1.34 7.06 3.78
C LYS A 145 0.59 7.15 2.43
N ALA A 146 -0.73 7.00 2.44
CA ALA A 146 -1.59 7.03 1.25
C ALA A 146 -2.73 8.07 1.38
N ALA A 147 -2.39 9.28 1.86
CA ALA A 147 -3.33 10.36 2.16
C ALA A 147 -4.56 9.92 2.99
N GLY A 148 -4.33 9.12 4.05
CA GLY A 148 -5.39 8.57 4.91
C GLY A 148 -6.27 7.51 4.24
N GLY A 149 -5.88 6.98 3.08
CA GLY A 149 -6.71 6.12 2.25
C GLY A 149 -7.76 6.88 1.44
N SER A 150 -7.70 8.21 1.33
CA SER A 150 -8.68 9.01 0.59
C SER A 150 -8.62 8.82 -0.93
N ILE A 151 -7.46 8.41 -1.46
CA ILE A 151 -7.16 8.23 -2.89
C ILE A 151 -8.21 7.32 -3.56
N ARG A 152 -8.71 7.76 -4.72
CA ARG A 152 -9.77 7.12 -5.51
C ARG A 152 -9.23 6.42 -6.78
N LEU A 153 -10.09 5.69 -7.47
CA LEU A 153 -9.81 5.20 -8.82
C LEU A 153 -9.81 6.36 -9.82
N GLY A 154 -8.91 6.33 -10.80
CA GLY A 154 -8.76 7.35 -11.84
C GLY A 154 -7.93 8.57 -11.43
N GLU A 155 -7.68 8.79 -10.13
CA GLU A 155 -6.79 9.85 -9.63
C GLU A 155 -5.32 9.60 -10.01
N PHE A 156 -4.54 10.67 -10.00
CA PHE A 156 -3.10 10.63 -10.25
C PHE A 156 -2.33 10.81 -8.95
N VAL A 157 -1.24 10.06 -8.78
CA VAL A 157 -0.39 10.08 -7.59
C VAL A 157 1.10 10.19 -7.95
N ASP A 158 1.84 10.96 -7.16
CA ASP A 158 3.29 10.91 -7.11
C ASP A 158 3.71 9.82 -6.11
N VAL A 159 4.63 8.95 -6.53
CA VAL A 159 5.23 7.91 -5.68
C VAL A 159 6.53 8.43 -5.08
N LEU A 160 6.53 8.62 -3.77
CA LEU A 160 7.71 8.98 -2.98
C LEU A 160 8.33 7.73 -2.37
N LEU A 161 9.67 7.61 -2.42
CA LEU A 161 10.45 6.66 -1.64
C LEU A 161 11.13 7.39 -0.49
N THR A 162 10.87 6.95 0.74
CA THR A 162 11.61 7.32 1.96
C THR A 162 12.56 6.18 2.32
N SER A 163 13.87 6.44 2.22
CA SER A 163 14.92 5.44 2.48
C SER A 163 15.98 6.04 3.42
N ARG A 164 16.68 5.19 4.18
CA ARG A 164 17.87 5.60 4.92
C ARG A 164 19.09 5.37 4.03
N ILE A 165 19.88 6.42 3.84
CA ILE A 165 21.02 6.46 2.94
C ILE A 165 22.30 6.59 3.77
N GLY A 166 23.16 5.59 3.67
CA GLY A 166 24.51 5.63 4.26
C GLY A 166 25.51 6.33 3.34
N SER A 167 26.27 7.28 3.90
CA SER A 167 27.42 7.92 3.28
C SER A 167 28.58 7.92 4.27
N GLY A 168 29.42 6.88 4.21
CA GLY A 168 30.44 6.62 5.23
C GLY A 168 29.81 6.41 6.61
N ASN A 169 30.27 7.17 7.61
CA ASN A 169 29.80 7.07 9.01
C ASN A 169 28.48 7.82 9.28
N GLN A 170 27.85 8.45 8.29
CA GLN A 170 26.56 9.14 8.45
C GLN A 170 25.45 8.38 7.73
N GLU A 171 24.39 8.03 8.45
CA GLU A 171 23.12 7.56 7.86
C GLU A 171 22.07 8.69 7.95
N GLU A 172 21.51 9.10 6.80
CA GLU A 172 20.47 10.15 6.73
C GLU A 172 19.15 9.57 6.21
N LEU A 173 18.00 10.02 6.74
CA LEU A 173 16.69 9.65 6.20
C LEU A 173 16.28 10.65 5.12
N ARG A 174 16.28 10.25 3.85
CA ARG A 174 15.86 11.10 2.73
C ARG A 174 14.59 10.58 2.07
N THR A 175 13.84 11.51 1.45
CA THR A 175 12.64 11.20 0.66
C THR A 175 12.74 11.84 -0.72
N ALA A 176 12.47 11.09 -1.78
CA ALA A 176 12.50 11.58 -3.16
C ALA A 176 11.35 10.98 -4.01
N CYS A 177 10.93 11.69 -5.05
CA CYS A 177 9.88 11.23 -5.97
C CYS A 177 10.47 10.35 -7.07
N ILE A 178 10.21 9.04 -6.98
CA ILE A 178 10.70 8.03 -7.92
C ILE A 178 9.85 7.92 -9.18
N ALA A 179 8.55 8.23 -9.08
CA ALA A 179 7.63 8.13 -10.20
C ALA A 179 6.49 9.15 -10.05
N ARG A 180 6.51 10.18 -10.91
CA ARG A 180 5.48 11.22 -10.93
C ARG A 180 4.18 10.76 -11.57
N ALA A 181 3.06 11.38 -11.19
CA ALA A 181 1.76 11.35 -11.86
C ALA A 181 1.36 9.98 -12.47
N CYS A 182 1.45 8.94 -11.65
CA CYS A 182 0.98 7.59 -11.98
C CYS A 182 -0.53 7.51 -11.73
N LYS A 183 -1.28 6.91 -12.65
CA LYS A 183 -2.75 6.85 -12.55
C LYS A 183 -3.18 5.64 -11.74
N VAL A 184 -4.13 5.79 -10.82
CA VAL A 184 -4.66 4.69 -9.99
C VAL A 184 -5.72 3.93 -10.78
N VAL A 185 -5.46 2.65 -11.11
CA VAL A 185 -6.36 1.83 -11.93
C VAL A 185 -7.21 0.87 -11.10
N MET A 186 -6.68 0.40 -9.97
CA MET A 186 -7.39 -0.44 -8.99
C MET A 186 -6.97 -0.09 -7.56
N LYS A 187 -7.86 -0.33 -6.59
CA LYS A 187 -7.64 -0.09 -5.16
C LYS A 187 -8.15 -1.31 -4.37
N ARG A 188 -7.43 -1.74 -3.33
CA ARG A 188 -7.65 -3.03 -2.62
C ARG A 188 -7.68 -4.24 -3.58
N ASN A 189 -6.91 -4.19 -4.67
CA ASN A 189 -6.95 -5.15 -5.78
C ASN A 189 -8.35 -5.30 -6.44
N ASN A 190 -9.22 -4.29 -6.32
CA ASN A 190 -10.58 -4.26 -6.86
C ASN A 190 -10.69 -3.17 -7.95
N PRO A 191 -11.27 -3.46 -9.14
CA PRO A 191 -11.53 -2.48 -10.20
C PRO A 191 -12.77 -1.60 -9.97
N TRP A 192 -13.59 -1.86 -8.95
CA TRP A 192 -14.80 -1.10 -8.62
C TRP A 192 -14.56 0.00 -7.58
N THR A 193 -15.24 1.14 -7.74
CA THR A 193 -15.23 2.27 -6.78
C THR A 193 -16.13 1.98 -5.58
N VAL A 194 -15.59 1.36 -4.52
CA VAL A 194 -16.38 0.97 -3.33
C VAL A 194 -16.21 1.98 -2.18
N MET A 195 -17.31 2.60 -1.73
CA MET A 195 -17.35 3.47 -0.54
C MET A 195 -17.42 2.65 0.77
N MET A 196 -16.36 1.90 1.05
CA MET A 196 -16.08 1.35 2.39
C MET A 196 -14.79 1.97 2.90
N SER A 197 -14.70 2.30 4.18
CA SER A 197 -13.45 2.78 4.80
C SER A 197 -12.32 1.77 4.64
N ASP A 198 -11.09 2.25 4.37
CA ASP A 198 -9.89 1.42 4.52
C ASP A 198 -9.70 1.09 6.02
N PRO A 199 -9.55 -0.18 6.44
CA PRO A 199 -9.30 -0.54 7.83
C PRO A 199 -7.93 -0.02 8.27
N ASP A 200 -7.87 0.67 9.42
CA ASP A 200 -6.67 1.39 9.87
C ASP A 200 -5.46 0.48 10.13
N ASP A 201 -5.69 -0.75 10.61
CA ASP A 201 -4.63 -1.70 10.97
C ASP A 201 -3.96 -2.40 9.76
N LYS A 202 -4.35 -2.10 8.52
CA LYS A 202 -3.90 -2.82 7.32
C LYS A 202 -3.38 -1.86 6.24
N PRO A 203 -2.29 -2.23 5.52
CA PRO A 203 -1.85 -1.44 4.37
C PRO A 203 -2.87 -1.55 3.24
N VAL A 204 -2.97 -0.49 2.44
CA VAL A 204 -3.86 -0.40 1.29
C VAL A 204 -3.06 -0.77 0.03
N HIS A 205 -3.59 -1.69 -0.76
CA HIS A 205 -3.03 -2.05 -2.06
C HIS A 205 -3.56 -1.11 -3.15
N PHE A 206 -2.67 -0.52 -3.94
CA PHE A 206 -3.00 0.32 -5.09
C PHE A 206 -2.31 -0.24 -6.34
N THR A 207 -3.07 -0.45 -7.40
CA THR A 207 -2.50 -0.79 -8.71
C THR A 207 -2.33 0.48 -9.52
N LEU A 208 -1.08 0.89 -9.70
CA LEU A 208 -0.67 2.09 -10.40
C LEU A 208 -0.33 1.77 -11.85
N GLN A 209 -0.75 2.64 -12.76
CA GLN A 209 -0.34 2.67 -14.15
C GLN A 209 0.91 3.54 -14.28
N ALA A 210 2.00 2.93 -14.74
CA ALA A 210 3.30 3.55 -14.94
C ALA A 210 3.90 3.12 -16.30
N ASN A 211 4.83 3.89 -16.85
CA ASN A 211 5.63 3.41 -17.99
C ASN A 211 6.60 2.29 -17.55
N ALA A 212 7.25 1.59 -18.49
CA ALA A 212 8.11 0.45 -18.16
C ALA A 212 9.28 0.79 -17.22
N TYR A 213 9.86 2.01 -17.33
CA TYR A 213 10.93 2.49 -16.47
C TYR A 213 10.44 2.74 -15.03
N ARG A 214 9.41 3.59 -14.86
CA ARG A 214 8.78 3.88 -13.55
C ARG A 214 8.25 2.61 -12.89
N ALA A 215 7.70 1.68 -13.67
CA ALA A 215 7.16 0.42 -13.17
C ALA A 215 8.23 -0.42 -12.44
N ALA A 216 9.33 -0.74 -13.13
CA ALA A 216 10.43 -1.51 -12.55
C ALA A 216 11.19 -0.72 -11.46
N LEU A 217 11.21 0.61 -11.54
CA LEU A 217 11.78 1.47 -10.48
C LEU A 217 10.93 1.45 -9.20
N ILE A 218 9.60 1.44 -9.30
CA ILE A 218 8.70 1.26 -8.14
C ILE A 218 8.91 -0.12 -7.52
N GLU A 219 9.01 -1.17 -8.34
CA GLU A 219 9.27 -2.54 -7.89
C GLU A 219 10.63 -2.66 -7.17
N PHE A 220 11.70 -2.10 -7.74
CA PHE A 220 13.02 -2.03 -7.10
C PHE A 220 13.00 -1.18 -5.81
N ALA A 221 12.24 -0.09 -5.78
CA ALA A 221 12.13 0.78 -4.61
C ALA A 221 11.43 0.11 -3.41
N GLN A 222 10.52 -0.86 -3.64
CA GLN A 222 9.81 -1.58 -2.57
C GLN A 222 10.75 -2.36 -1.63
N THR A 223 11.95 -2.76 -2.08
CA THR A 223 12.92 -3.46 -1.25
C THR A 223 13.92 -2.53 -0.54
N HIS A 224 13.98 -1.25 -0.92
CA HIS A 224 15.01 -0.30 -0.46
C HIS A 224 14.48 0.80 0.49
N GLY A 225 13.17 0.91 0.70
CA GLY A 225 12.59 1.91 1.60
C GLY A 225 11.08 1.78 1.79
N GLN A 226 10.48 2.77 2.47
CA GLN A 226 9.03 2.89 2.58
C GLN A 226 8.50 3.76 1.42
N LEU A 227 7.48 3.26 0.73
CA LEU A 227 6.77 4.04 -0.28
C LEU A 227 5.62 4.84 0.35
N SER A 228 5.34 6.01 -0.23
CA SER A 228 4.17 6.82 0.06
C SER A 228 3.60 7.44 -1.21
N LEU A 229 2.30 7.71 -1.21
CA LEU A 229 1.53 8.21 -2.35
C LEU A 229 0.94 9.57 -2.01
N LEU A 230 1.29 10.59 -2.79
CA LEU A 230 0.68 11.91 -2.71
C LEU A 230 -0.25 12.13 -3.92
N PRO A 231 -1.53 12.47 -3.73
CA PRO A 231 -2.41 12.83 -4.84
C PRO A 231 -1.93 14.11 -5.52
N VAL A 232 -1.92 14.10 -6.85
CA VAL A 232 -1.51 15.23 -7.71
C VAL A 232 -2.56 15.48 -8.78
N GLN A 233 -2.55 16.68 -9.37
CA GLN A 233 -3.42 16.98 -10.51
C GLN A 233 -3.03 16.13 -11.73
N ALA A 234 -4.01 15.88 -12.62
CA ALA A 234 -3.77 15.15 -13.85
C ALA A 234 -2.72 15.87 -14.73
N PRO A 235 -1.67 15.17 -15.20
CA PRO A 235 -0.60 15.80 -15.97
C PRO A 235 -1.10 16.17 -17.38
N ALA A 236 -0.69 17.35 -17.87
CA ALA A 236 -0.97 17.79 -19.23
C ALA A 236 -0.11 17.01 -20.26
N ARG A 237 -0.49 15.76 -20.54
CA ARG A 237 0.20 14.90 -21.53
C ARG A 237 -0.04 15.39 -22.96
N ALA A 238 0.94 16.07 -23.53
CA ALA A 238 0.99 16.33 -24.96
C ALA A 238 1.49 15.07 -25.71
N GLY A 239 0.81 14.66 -26.78
CA GLY A 239 1.31 13.65 -27.73
C GLY A 239 1.51 12.21 -27.21
N GLY A 240 1.23 11.91 -25.93
CA GLY A 240 1.40 10.58 -25.35
C GLY A 240 2.83 10.22 -24.92
N THR A 241 3.76 11.19 -24.89
CA THR A 241 5.09 10.99 -24.30
C THR A 241 5.02 10.96 -22.77
N TYR A 242 5.92 10.20 -22.13
CA TYR A 242 6.00 10.14 -20.66
C TYR A 242 7.03 11.12 -20.08
N SER A 243 8.00 11.52 -20.90
CA SER A 243 8.98 12.56 -20.57
C SER A 243 8.30 13.91 -20.30
N ASP A 244 8.80 14.57 -19.25
CA ASP A 244 8.54 15.98 -18.96
C ASP A 244 9.79 16.78 -19.38
N PRO A 245 9.75 17.55 -20.48
CA PRO A 245 10.90 18.30 -20.97
C PRO A 245 11.30 19.47 -20.05
N ALA A 246 10.42 19.91 -19.14
CA ALA A 246 10.76 20.91 -18.14
C ALA A 246 11.55 20.30 -16.96
N SER A 247 11.56 18.97 -16.81
CA SER A 247 12.27 18.29 -15.72
C SER A 247 13.52 17.55 -16.20
N LYS A 248 14.69 18.00 -15.72
CA LYS A 248 16.01 17.41 -16.01
C LYS A 248 16.10 15.89 -15.79
N GLU A 249 15.33 15.34 -14.85
CA GLU A 249 15.30 13.91 -14.54
C GLU A 249 14.44 13.09 -15.53
N TYR A 250 13.34 13.68 -16.02
CA TYR A 250 12.35 13.00 -16.86
C TYR A 250 12.51 13.31 -18.36
N ALA A 251 13.26 14.35 -18.75
CA ALA A 251 13.55 14.70 -20.14
C ALA A 251 14.31 13.61 -20.93
N THR A 252 15.00 12.68 -20.25
CA THR A 252 15.68 11.52 -20.86
C THR A 252 14.97 10.18 -20.59
N GLU A 253 13.72 10.22 -20.10
CA GLU A 253 13.03 9.01 -19.67
C GLU A 253 12.66 8.06 -20.82
N ASP A 254 12.19 8.58 -21.95
CA ASP A 254 11.81 7.72 -23.08
C ASP A 254 13.02 6.93 -23.62
N GLN A 255 14.23 7.51 -23.58
CA GLN A 255 15.49 6.81 -23.89
C GLN A 255 15.81 5.68 -22.89
N ARG A 256 15.40 5.81 -21.62
CA ARG A 256 15.53 4.76 -20.59
C ARG A 256 14.46 3.67 -20.78
N ILE A 257 13.26 4.03 -21.23
CA ILE A 257 12.21 3.07 -21.62
C ILE A 257 12.68 2.22 -22.81
N ASP A 258 13.28 2.84 -23.83
CA ASP A 258 13.86 2.12 -24.97
C ASP A 258 15.01 1.21 -24.53
N GLY A 259 15.93 1.71 -23.70
CA GLY A 259 17.05 0.93 -23.16
C GLY A 259 16.61 -0.30 -22.36
N ILE A 260 15.56 -0.18 -21.53
CA ILE A 260 14.95 -1.32 -20.81
C ILE A 260 14.26 -2.28 -21.79
N THR A 261 13.53 -1.75 -22.76
CA THR A 261 12.82 -2.57 -23.76
C THR A 261 13.77 -3.38 -24.65
N ARG A 262 14.97 -2.87 -24.93
CA ARG A 262 16.05 -3.62 -25.60
C ARG A 262 16.87 -4.53 -24.67
N GLY A 263 16.81 -4.32 -23.36
CA GLY A 263 17.64 -5.02 -22.38
C GLY A 263 19.03 -4.42 -22.15
N ASP A 264 19.33 -3.25 -22.75
CA ASP A 264 20.61 -2.53 -22.58
C ASP A 264 20.75 -1.91 -21.18
N LEU A 265 19.63 -1.59 -20.54
CA LEU A 265 19.57 -0.89 -19.25
C LEU A 265 18.84 -1.73 -18.21
N ALA A 266 19.54 -2.03 -17.10
CA ALA A 266 18.94 -2.54 -15.87
C ALA A 266 18.79 -1.40 -14.85
N ILE A 267 17.68 -1.40 -14.10
CA ILE A 267 17.46 -0.45 -13.00
C ILE A 267 18.19 -0.95 -11.75
N GLY A 268 18.80 -0.04 -11.00
CA GLY A 268 19.43 -0.37 -9.72
C GLY A 268 19.81 0.86 -8.90
N ASP A 269 20.75 0.70 -7.97
CA ASP A 269 21.18 1.75 -7.02
C ASP A 269 21.65 3.04 -7.71
N ARG A 270 22.14 2.96 -8.95
CA ARG A 270 22.53 4.13 -9.77
C ARG A 270 21.35 5.04 -10.09
N ASP A 271 20.15 4.49 -10.31
CA ASP A 271 18.93 5.28 -10.53
C ASP A 271 18.45 5.91 -9.23
N LEU A 272 18.47 5.17 -8.12
CA LEU A 272 18.16 5.72 -6.80
C LEU A 272 19.15 6.85 -6.43
N ALA A 273 20.45 6.64 -6.60
CA ALA A 273 21.48 7.65 -6.36
C ALA A 273 21.26 8.91 -7.21
N ARG A 274 20.88 8.76 -8.49
CA ARG A 274 20.51 9.90 -9.35
C ARG A 274 19.29 10.66 -8.81
N ILE A 275 18.24 9.94 -8.42
CA ILE A 275 16.96 10.52 -7.96
C ILE A 275 17.09 11.18 -6.57
N PHE A 276 17.87 10.61 -5.65
CA PHE A 276 18.21 11.22 -4.36
C PHE A 276 19.32 12.29 -4.45
N HIS A 277 19.79 12.58 -5.67
CA HIS A 277 20.86 13.54 -5.97
C HIS A 277 22.13 13.28 -5.13
N LEU A 278 22.50 12.01 -4.97
CA LEU A 278 23.71 11.59 -4.30
C LEU A 278 24.90 11.79 -5.24
N THR A 279 25.80 12.71 -4.88
CA THR A 279 27.15 12.71 -5.44
C THR A 279 27.81 11.39 -5.04
N ALA A 280 28.06 10.50 -6.00
CA ALA A 280 28.87 9.32 -5.75
C ALA A 280 30.24 9.78 -5.21
N PRO A 281 30.78 9.17 -4.15
CA PRO A 281 32.10 9.54 -3.66
C PRO A 281 33.10 9.37 -4.81
N GLU A 282 33.81 10.45 -5.13
CA GLU A 282 34.77 10.46 -6.23
C GLU A 282 35.74 9.30 -6.02
N THR A 283 35.67 8.31 -6.91
CA THR A 283 36.38 7.05 -6.73
C THR A 283 37.85 7.35 -6.97
N ALA A 284 38.57 7.66 -5.88
CA ALA A 284 39.90 8.24 -5.89
C ALA A 284 40.75 7.56 -6.96
N ALA A 285 41.12 8.35 -7.99
CA ALA A 285 41.64 7.81 -9.23
C ALA A 285 42.76 6.82 -8.92
N PRO A 286 42.71 5.59 -9.49
CA PRO A 286 43.65 4.54 -9.10
C PRO A 286 45.06 5.09 -9.23
N PRO A 287 45.88 5.03 -8.16
CA PRO A 287 47.11 5.80 -8.09
C PRO A 287 47.94 5.51 -9.32
N PRO A 288 48.45 6.54 -10.02
CA PRO A 288 49.07 6.36 -11.33
C PRO A 288 50.11 5.25 -11.25
N PRO A 289 50.15 4.32 -12.21
CA PRO A 289 51.01 3.15 -12.11
C PRO A 289 52.46 3.60 -11.87
N PRO A 290 53.20 2.93 -10.97
CA PRO A 290 54.56 3.32 -10.66
C PRO A 290 55.38 3.31 -11.94
N VAL A 291 56.13 4.39 -12.19
CA VAL A 291 57.00 4.45 -13.37
C VAL A 291 58.13 3.45 -13.15
N VAL A 292 58.20 2.40 -13.96
CA VAL A 292 59.24 1.38 -13.86
C VAL A 292 60.20 1.49 -15.03
N THR A 293 61.41 1.99 -14.78
CA THR A 293 62.50 1.93 -15.75
C THR A 293 63.15 0.55 -15.68
N ARG A 294 63.07 -0.22 -16.77
CA ARG A 294 63.82 -1.47 -16.91
C ARG A 294 65.25 -1.17 -17.36
N HIS A 295 66.22 -1.73 -16.68
CA HIS A 295 67.63 -1.63 -17.02
C HIS A 295 67.98 -2.81 -17.92
N LEU A 296 68.58 -2.54 -19.08
CA LEU A 296 68.96 -3.54 -20.07
C LEU A 296 70.48 -3.46 -20.29
N ILE A 297 71.17 -4.59 -20.18
CA ILE A 297 72.59 -4.71 -20.54
C ILE A 297 72.68 -5.69 -21.71
N GLY A 298 72.88 -5.15 -22.90
CA GLY A 298 72.76 -5.91 -24.16
C GLY A 298 71.34 -6.46 -24.33
N VAL A 299 71.22 -7.78 -24.41
CA VAL A 299 69.95 -8.50 -24.65
C VAL A 299 69.35 -9.10 -23.36
N ARG A 300 69.80 -8.67 -22.17
CA ARG A 300 69.33 -9.17 -20.87
C ARG A 300 68.81 -8.05 -19.99
N GLU A 301 67.68 -8.27 -19.31
CA GLU A 301 67.25 -7.41 -18.21
C GLU A 301 68.27 -7.51 -17.07
N ALA A 302 68.81 -6.36 -16.67
CA ALA A 302 69.82 -6.20 -15.62
C ALA A 302 69.23 -5.72 -14.29
N GLY A 303 67.93 -5.41 -14.27
CA GLY A 303 67.20 -4.93 -13.10
C GLY A 303 66.04 -4.03 -13.50
N GLN A 304 65.25 -3.60 -12.51
CA GLN A 304 64.16 -2.64 -12.72
C GLN A 304 64.15 -1.66 -11.53
N THR A 305 64.12 -0.36 -11.82
CA THR A 305 63.94 0.69 -10.80
C THR A 305 62.52 1.24 -10.92
N ALA A 306 61.71 1.00 -9.88
CA ALA A 306 60.37 1.55 -9.75
C ALA A 306 60.43 2.87 -8.99
N PHE A 307 59.97 3.96 -9.62
CA PHE A 307 59.75 5.23 -8.95
C PHE A 307 58.39 5.17 -8.23
N GLN A 308 58.41 5.33 -6.91
CA GLN A 308 57.19 5.63 -6.17
C GLN A 308 56.72 7.02 -6.60
N ASN A 309 55.51 7.12 -7.14
CA ASN A 309 54.93 8.41 -7.51
C ASN A 309 54.73 9.24 -6.24
N ALA A 310 55.56 10.26 -6.06
CA ALA A 310 55.57 11.07 -4.86
C ALA A 310 54.22 11.79 -4.70
N THR A 311 53.54 11.54 -3.58
CA THR A 311 52.43 12.38 -3.13
C THR A 311 52.89 13.84 -3.12
N PRO A 312 52.10 14.81 -3.63
CA PRO A 312 52.45 16.22 -3.51
C PRO A 312 52.59 16.59 -2.03
N ALA A 313 53.83 16.71 -1.56
CA ALA A 313 54.10 17.19 -0.21
C ALA A 313 53.59 18.63 -0.08
N ALA A 314 52.98 18.94 1.06
CA ALA A 314 52.59 20.31 1.37
C ALA A 314 53.83 21.22 1.29
N ALA A 315 53.63 22.46 0.82
CA ALA A 315 54.74 23.36 0.50
C ALA A 315 55.70 23.55 1.70
N PRO A 316 57.02 23.53 1.47
CA PRO A 316 58.00 23.66 2.54
C PRO A 316 57.92 25.04 3.19
N PRO A 317 58.11 25.15 4.53
CA PRO A 317 58.15 26.44 5.20
C PRO A 317 59.37 27.24 4.76
N THR A 318 59.17 28.52 4.45
CA THR A 318 60.23 29.44 4.04
C THR A 318 61.24 29.63 5.16
N GLN A 319 62.47 29.14 4.97
CA GLN A 319 63.59 29.47 5.85
C GLN A 319 64.33 30.70 5.30
N SER A 320 64.43 31.74 6.13
CA SER A 320 65.25 32.93 5.86
C SER A 320 66.54 32.86 6.67
N GLU A 321 67.68 32.85 5.99
CA GLU A 321 69.00 32.88 6.65
C GLU A 321 69.32 34.27 7.22
N SER A 322 69.97 34.31 8.38
CA SER A 322 70.75 35.45 8.86
C SER A 322 71.88 34.96 9.78
N PRO A 323 73.14 35.43 9.61
CA PRO A 323 74.29 34.87 10.31
C PRO A 323 74.64 35.60 11.62
N SER A 324 75.21 34.88 12.59
CA SER A 324 76.00 35.45 13.69
C SER A 324 77.03 34.45 14.23
N GLU A 325 78.14 34.96 14.76
CA GLU A 325 79.28 34.19 15.28
C GLU A 325 79.07 33.73 16.73
N GLY A 326 79.82 32.74 17.24
CA GLY A 326 79.87 32.49 18.70
C GLY A 326 80.40 31.16 19.26
N SER A 327 81.73 31.00 19.31
CA SER A 327 82.50 30.38 20.42
C SER A 327 82.02 29.12 21.19
N SER A 328 82.78 28.02 21.02
CA SER A 328 83.38 27.13 22.06
C SER A 328 82.50 26.29 23.03
N GLY A 329 82.78 24.97 23.19
CA GLY A 329 82.06 24.16 24.21
C GLY A 329 82.31 22.64 24.43
N LEU A 330 83.51 22.09 24.24
CA LEU A 330 84.10 20.86 24.87
C LEU A 330 83.29 19.57 25.27
N PHE A 331 83.94 18.42 25.04
CA PHE A 331 83.77 17.06 25.64
C PHE A 331 82.61 16.11 25.22
N GLY A 332 82.98 14.82 25.03
CA GLY A 332 82.08 13.66 24.84
C GLY A 332 82.61 12.65 23.81
N VAL A 333 82.82 11.37 24.16
CA VAL A 333 83.40 10.31 23.28
C VAL A 333 82.68 8.93 23.48
N PRO A 334 82.97 7.79 22.81
CA PRO A 334 81.93 7.08 22.03
C PRO A 334 81.70 5.59 22.42
N ALA A 335 80.76 4.91 21.73
CA ALA A 335 80.63 3.43 21.70
C ALA A 335 79.91 2.89 20.43
N THR A 336 80.15 1.61 20.07
CA THR A 336 79.66 0.83 18.90
C THR A 336 79.50 -0.66 19.26
N PRO A 337 79.06 -1.61 18.39
CA PRO A 337 78.28 -1.54 17.14
C PRO A 337 76.84 -2.10 17.37
N PRO A 338 76.36 -3.35 17.08
CA PRO A 338 76.82 -4.53 16.30
C PRO A 338 75.86 -4.94 15.12
N ALA A 339 75.89 -6.19 14.65
CA ALA A 339 74.94 -6.86 13.73
C ALA A 339 74.69 -8.34 14.19
N PRO A 340 73.71 -9.12 13.66
CA PRO A 340 73.94 -9.98 12.45
C PRO A 340 72.69 -10.39 11.61
N MET A 341 72.85 -11.33 10.66
CA MET A 341 71.80 -12.09 9.88
C MET A 341 71.70 -13.57 10.38
N PRO A 342 71.11 -14.63 9.73
CA PRO A 342 70.37 -14.77 8.44
C PRO A 342 69.19 -15.82 8.29
N GLY A 343 68.33 -15.66 7.27
CA GLY A 343 67.57 -16.72 6.52
C GLY A 343 66.44 -17.51 7.22
N PRO A 344 65.73 -18.47 6.55
CA PRO A 344 65.68 -18.85 5.13
C PRO A 344 64.24 -18.77 4.49
N ASN A 345 63.89 -19.62 3.49
CA ASN A 345 62.78 -19.43 2.50
C ASN A 345 61.62 -20.51 2.56
N PRO A 346 60.52 -20.42 1.75
CA PRO A 346 59.20 -21.06 2.01
C PRO A 346 58.82 -22.28 1.11
N PRO A 347 57.61 -22.86 1.31
CA PRO A 347 56.84 -23.54 0.25
C PRO A 347 55.33 -23.06 0.23
N PRO A 348 54.32 -23.70 -0.44
CA PRO A 348 53.68 -23.01 -1.57
C PRO A 348 52.14 -23.03 -1.68
N SER A 349 51.63 -22.21 -2.62
CA SER A 349 50.40 -22.33 -3.44
C SER A 349 49.16 -23.11 -2.93
N SER A 350 48.02 -22.43 -2.93
CA SER A 350 46.79 -22.93 -3.58
C SER A 350 46.07 -21.76 -4.25
N GLY A 351 45.29 -22.02 -5.30
CA GLY A 351 44.63 -20.97 -6.07
C GLY A 351 43.28 -21.40 -6.61
N THR A 352 42.32 -20.48 -6.59
CA THR A 352 40.98 -20.65 -7.18
C THR A 352 40.63 -19.36 -7.91
N ALA A 353 40.36 -19.44 -9.21
CA ALA A 353 40.02 -18.27 -10.01
C ALA A 353 38.59 -17.80 -9.69
N ALA A 354 38.46 -16.60 -9.12
CA ALA A 354 37.18 -15.91 -9.02
C ALA A 354 36.94 -15.08 -10.29
N ALA A 355 35.71 -15.12 -10.82
CA ALA A 355 35.30 -14.24 -11.91
C ALA A 355 35.42 -12.76 -11.48
N PRO A 356 35.68 -11.82 -12.42
CA PRO A 356 35.83 -10.40 -12.09
C PRO A 356 34.52 -9.85 -11.51
N ARG A 357 34.55 -9.53 -10.21
CA ARG A 357 33.51 -8.67 -9.61
C ARG A 357 33.58 -7.28 -10.26
N PRO A 358 32.45 -6.61 -10.50
CA PRO A 358 32.48 -5.17 -10.78
C PRO A 358 33.16 -4.46 -9.60
N SER A 359 34.00 -3.48 -9.92
CA SER A 359 34.84 -2.76 -8.95
C SER A 359 33.99 -2.05 -7.90
N ALA A 360 34.36 -2.21 -6.62
CA ALA A 360 33.71 -1.51 -5.51
C ALA A 360 33.88 0.01 -5.64
N GLN A 361 32.81 0.68 -6.08
CA GLN A 361 32.63 2.13 -5.90
C GLN A 361 32.03 2.35 -4.51
N GLY A 362 32.40 3.44 -3.84
CA GLY A 362 32.18 3.62 -2.39
C GLY A 362 30.73 3.38 -1.95
N ASP A 363 30.56 2.57 -0.89
CA ASP A 363 29.30 1.95 -0.47
C ASP A 363 28.17 2.93 -0.06
N LEU A 364 27.50 3.51 -1.06
CA LEU A 364 26.19 4.13 -0.89
C LEU A 364 25.17 3.01 -0.63
N THR A 365 24.77 2.84 0.63
CA THR A 365 23.82 1.79 1.02
C THR A 365 22.43 2.38 1.28
N PHE A 366 21.44 1.88 0.55
CA PHE A 366 20.02 2.12 0.80
C PHE A 366 19.50 1.08 1.79
N ARG A 367 18.81 1.52 2.84
CA ARG A 367 18.22 0.64 3.87
C ARG A 367 16.79 1.05 4.16
N MET A 368 15.92 0.06 4.34
CA MET A 368 14.58 0.32 4.85
C MET A 368 14.65 1.03 6.22
N PRO A 369 13.88 2.11 6.44
CA PRO A 369 13.82 2.74 7.75
C PRO A 369 13.23 1.76 8.76
N SER A 370 14.01 1.45 9.79
CA SER A 370 13.66 0.46 10.83
C SER A 370 12.34 0.81 11.52
N ALA A 371 11.34 -0.07 11.41
CA ALA A 371 10.03 0.10 12.03
C ALA A 371 10.09 0.03 13.57
N THR A 372 11.05 -0.69 14.13
CA THR A 372 11.48 -0.48 15.52
C THR A 372 12.44 0.71 15.55
N GLY A 373 12.13 1.73 16.35
CA GLY A 373 13.03 2.85 16.59
C GLY A 373 14.36 2.44 17.23
N THR A 374 15.19 3.43 17.57
CA THR A 374 16.35 3.24 18.46
C THR A 374 15.94 2.50 19.74
N LYS A 375 16.89 1.76 20.34
CA LYS A 375 16.62 0.73 21.37
C LYS A 375 15.79 1.21 22.56
N ASP A 376 15.80 2.51 22.83
CA ASP A 376 15.15 3.18 23.94
C ASP A 376 13.77 3.78 23.55
N CYS A 377 12.87 2.95 23.03
CA CYS A 377 11.51 3.35 22.66
C CYS A 377 10.49 2.92 23.75
N PRO A 378 10.12 3.80 24.71
CA PRO A 378 9.40 3.40 25.92
C PRO A 378 8.00 2.82 25.66
N THR A 379 7.31 3.28 24.61
CA THR A 379 5.99 2.76 24.21
C THR A 379 6.05 1.34 23.64
N CYS A 380 7.20 0.90 23.12
CA CYS A 380 7.39 -0.48 22.69
C CYS A 380 7.42 -1.43 23.89
N ASP A 381 8.10 -1.07 24.97
CA ASP A 381 8.16 -1.88 26.20
C ASP A 381 6.83 -1.88 26.97
N GLU A 382 6.06 -0.79 26.95
CA GLU A 382 4.69 -0.80 27.48
C GLU A 382 3.78 -1.74 26.69
N ASN A 383 3.82 -1.71 25.36
CA ASN A 383 3.03 -2.62 24.52
C ASN A 383 3.47 -4.08 24.70
N LYS A 384 4.78 -4.34 24.85
CA LYS A 384 5.32 -5.67 25.14
C LYS A 384 4.89 -6.20 26.51
N LYS A 385 4.87 -5.33 27.55
CA LYS A 385 4.31 -5.64 28.87
C LYS A 385 2.80 -5.90 28.82
N ARG A 386 2.04 -5.10 28.05
CA ARG A 386 0.59 -5.32 27.83
C ARG A 386 0.31 -6.66 27.14
N ALA A 387 1.08 -7.02 26.11
CA ALA A 387 0.95 -8.30 25.43
C ALA A 387 1.25 -9.49 26.37
N ALA A 388 2.32 -9.40 27.18
CA ALA A 388 2.63 -10.42 28.19
C ALA A 388 1.54 -10.54 29.27
N ALA A 389 1.01 -9.41 29.74
CA ALA A 389 -0.08 -9.38 30.72
C ALA A 389 -1.44 -9.87 30.17
N ALA A 390 -1.64 -9.82 28.84
CA ALA A 390 -2.79 -10.43 28.18
C ALA A 390 -2.63 -11.95 28.09
N ALA A 391 -1.46 -12.44 27.67
CA ALA A 391 -1.17 -13.87 27.62
C ALA A 391 -1.29 -14.55 29.00
N ALA A 392 -0.79 -13.89 30.05
CA ALA A 392 -0.90 -14.35 31.44
C ALA A 392 -2.33 -14.30 32.04
N LYS A 393 -3.34 -13.90 31.26
CA LYS A 393 -4.78 -14.00 31.60
C LYS A 393 -5.53 -15.00 30.70
N SER A 394 -4.82 -15.75 29.87
CA SER A 394 -5.35 -16.83 29.02
C SER A 394 -4.87 -18.23 29.46
N GLN A 395 -4.35 -18.31 30.68
CA GLN A 395 -4.02 -19.51 31.46
C GLN A 395 -4.70 -19.41 32.83
#